data_AF-A0A959F4F2-F1
#
_entry.id   AF-A0A959F4F2-F1
#
_cell.length_a   1.000
_cell.length_b   1.000
_cell.length_c   1.000
_cell.angle_alpha   90.00
_cell.angle_beta   90.00
_cell.angle_gamma   90.00
#
_symmetry.space_group_name_H-M   'P 1'
#
loop_
_entity.id
_entity.type
_entity.pdbx_description
1 polymer ?
#
loop_
_entity_poly.entity_id
_entity_poly.type
_entity_poly.pdbx_seq_one_letter_code
_entity_poly.pdbx_strand_id
1 'polypeptide(L)'
;MKTFSSLLFTALLALLFCSFTGGPVGNNSNPAAEKISVDDLSFGGAYLVFGKKYGGEITKKQFAGQRQLGVDGCAAGSRIFTYQLQITHAGKTAYYSAESNMLSEDMVAKLKSLVQGDTFQFKKIQAYLPNGKDVVDVHSREFVVV
;
A
#
# COMPACT_ATOMS: atom_id res chain seq x y z
N MET A 1 -32.02 12.82 -54.55
CA MET A 1 -32.53 14.17 -54.88
C MET A 1 -32.49 14.98 -53.57
N LYS A 2 -31.49 15.86 -53.36
CA LYS A 2 -31.56 17.35 -53.43
C LYS A 2 -32.75 17.90 -52.61
N THR A 3 -32.60 18.72 -51.56
CA THR A 3 -31.96 20.06 -51.45
C THR A 3 -31.73 20.42 -49.96
N PHE A 4 -30.58 20.95 -49.52
CA PHE A 4 -30.09 22.35 -49.50
C PHE A 4 -30.79 23.34 -48.53
N SER A 5 -29.95 24.20 -47.93
CA SER A 5 -30.19 25.45 -47.14
C SER A 5 -30.13 25.30 -45.62
N SER A 6 -29.49 26.17 -44.82
CA SER A 6 -28.59 27.34 -45.02
C SER A 6 -28.14 27.71 -43.59
N LEU A 7 -26.87 27.62 -43.20
CA LEU A 7 -25.92 28.75 -43.11
C LEU A 7 -26.50 30.12 -42.68
N LEU A 8 -25.84 30.68 -41.66
CA LEU A 8 -25.72 32.08 -41.24
C LEU A 8 -26.70 32.59 -40.17
N PHE A 9 -26.21 32.73 -38.94
CA PHE A 9 -26.33 34.00 -38.22
C PHE A 9 -25.02 34.28 -37.46
N THR A 10 -24.31 35.26 -37.99
CA THR A 10 -23.01 35.75 -37.57
C THR A 10 -23.22 36.92 -36.60
N ALA A 11 -22.43 36.95 -35.52
CA ALA A 11 -21.89 38.12 -34.82
C ALA A 11 -22.84 39.23 -34.30
N LEU A 12 -22.91 39.35 -32.97
CA LEU A 12 -22.96 40.59 -32.17
C LEU A 12 -22.89 40.15 -30.68
N LEU A 13 -22.17 40.73 -29.74
CA LEU A 13 -21.41 41.97 -29.66
C LEU A 13 -20.45 41.83 -28.48
N ALA A 14 -19.25 42.37 -28.63
CA ALA A 14 -18.29 42.57 -27.55
C ALA A 14 -18.84 43.54 -26.50
N LEU A 15 -18.87 43.10 -25.24
CA LEU A 15 -18.84 43.96 -24.04
C LEU A 15 -17.91 43.24 -23.05
N LEU A 16 -16.65 43.66 -23.01
CA LEU A 16 -16.12 44.71 -22.13
C LEU A 16 -15.72 44.14 -20.76
N PHE A 17 -14.41 43.85 -20.68
CA PHE A 17 -13.49 44.13 -19.58
C PHE A 17 -14.09 44.21 -18.16
N CYS A 18 -13.86 43.15 -17.38
CA CYS A 18 -13.71 43.26 -15.93
C CYS A 18 -12.31 42.82 -15.54
N SER A 19 -11.46 43.84 -15.37
CA SER A 19 -10.40 43.99 -14.38
C SER A 19 -9.81 42.73 -13.72
N PHE A 20 -8.55 42.45 -14.04
CA PHE A 20 -7.68 41.60 -13.25
C PHE A 20 -7.36 42.28 -11.91
N THR A 21 -8.08 41.93 -10.85
CA THR A 21 -7.59 42.13 -9.48
C THR A 21 -6.74 40.93 -9.11
N GLY A 22 -5.42 41.13 -9.10
CA GLY A 22 -4.45 40.18 -8.56
C GLY A 22 -4.69 39.97 -7.07
N GLY A 23 -5.27 38.82 -6.74
CA GLY A 23 -5.25 38.24 -5.40
C GLY A 23 -4.05 37.31 -5.23
N PRO A 24 -3.59 37.08 -3.99
CA PRO A 24 -2.34 36.37 -3.73
C PRO A 24 -2.40 34.94 -4.28
N VAL A 25 -1.28 34.52 -4.87
CA VAL A 25 -1.01 33.17 -5.37
C VAL A 25 -1.13 32.18 -4.21
N GLY A 26 -2.34 31.65 -4.03
CA GLY A 26 -2.59 30.48 -3.20
C GLY A 26 -2.22 29.24 -4.00
N ASN A 27 -1.00 28.77 -3.80
CA ASN A 27 -0.46 27.56 -4.42
C ASN A 27 -1.42 26.38 -4.26
N ASN A 28 -2.11 26.03 -5.35
CA ASN A 28 -2.69 24.71 -5.55
C ASN A 28 -1.55 23.79 -5.98
N SER A 29 -0.96 23.07 -5.04
CA SER A 29 -0.07 21.96 -5.38
C SER A 29 0.15 21.06 -4.17
N ASN A 30 -0.42 19.86 -4.32
CA ASN A 30 -0.15 18.62 -3.57
C ASN A 30 -0.50 18.61 -2.07
N PRO A 31 -1.34 17.66 -1.57
CA PRO A 31 -1.01 17.12 -0.26
C PRO A 31 0.42 16.65 -0.39
N ALA A 32 1.31 17.19 0.45
CA ALA A 32 2.70 16.78 0.48
C ALA A 32 2.72 15.26 0.32
N ALA A 33 3.21 14.82 -0.84
CA ALA A 33 3.94 13.58 -0.89
C ALA A 33 5.01 13.83 0.16
N GLU A 34 4.73 13.37 1.37
CA GLU A 34 5.73 13.05 2.35
C GLU A 34 6.65 12.14 1.56
N LYS A 35 7.70 12.75 1.01
CA LYS A 35 8.90 12.03 0.67
C LYS A 35 9.26 11.42 2.00
N ILE A 36 8.80 10.19 2.20
CA ILE A 36 9.37 9.29 3.18
C ILE A 36 10.83 9.26 2.77
N SER A 37 11.60 10.09 3.46
CA SER A 37 13.04 10.15 3.35
C SER A 37 13.49 8.70 3.40
N VAL A 38 14.18 8.26 2.36
CA VAL A 38 14.88 6.98 2.37
C VAL A 38 15.97 6.97 3.46
N ASP A 39 16.10 8.08 4.21
CA ASP A 39 17.02 8.32 5.31
C ASP A 39 16.37 8.31 6.71
N ASP A 40 15.06 8.12 6.87
CA ASP A 40 14.46 7.83 8.21
C ASP A 40 14.50 6.31 8.52
N LEU A 41 15.62 5.69 8.17
CA LEU A 41 15.92 4.29 8.39
C LEU A 41 16.73 4.14 9.67
N SER A 42 16.20 4.66 10.78
CA SER A 42 16.63 4.19 12.11
C SER A 42 16.09 2.77 12.33
N PHE A 43 16.61 1.79 11.58
CA PHE A 43 16.24 0.38 11.74
C PHE A 43 16.99 -0.23 12.93
N GLY A 44 16.59 0.16 14.14
CA GLY A 44 16.75 -0.68 15.31
C GLY A 44 15.42 -1.38 15.58
N GLY A 45 15.33 -2.70 15.39
CA GLY A 45 14.09 -3.41 15.71
C GLY A 45 13.92 -4.79 15.07
N ALA A 46 12.89 -5.49 15.52
CA ALA A 46 12.42 -6.74 14.94
C ALA A 46 11.53 -6.45 13.73
N TYR A 47 11.73 -7.16 12.63
CA TYR A 47 10.91 -6.98 11.44
C TYR A 47 10.50 -8.30 10.80
N LEU A 48 9.34 -8.29 10.14
CA LEU A 48 8.77 -9.45 9.46
C LEU A 48 9.41 -9.63 8.09
N VAL A 49 9.76 -10.87 7.77
CA VAL A 49 10.24 -11.26 6.44
C VAL A 49 9.24 -12.18 5.76
N PHE A 50 8.83 -11.80 4.55
CA PHE A 50 7.90 -12.54 3.69
C PHE A 50 8.42 -12.57 2.25
N GLY A 51 8.47 -13.75 1.63
CA GLY A 51 9.08 -13.94 0.31
C GLY A 51 10.57 -13.59 0.26
N LYS A 52 11.28 -13.74 1.39
CA LYS A 52 12.67 -13.26 1.60
C LYS A 52 12.83 -11.73 1.50
N LYS A 53 11.74 -10.97 1.69
CA LYS A 53 11.74 -9.50 1.64
C LYS A 53 11.04 -8.93 2.88
N TYR A 54 11.42 -7.71 3.27
CA TYR A 54 10.79 -6.95 4.35
C TYR A 54 9.59 -6.11 3.88
N GLY A 55 9.50 -5.83 2.57
CA GLY A 55 8.44 -5.07 1.93
C GLY A 55 8.80 -4.70 0.48
N GLY A 56 8.01 -3.83 -0.11
CA GLY A 56 8.19 -3.32 -1.47
C GLY A 56 7.64 -4.25 -2.54
N GLU A 57 8.16 -4.13 -3.75
CA GLU A 57 7.68 -4.93 -4.89
C GLU A 57 7.86 -6.43 -4.65
N ILE A 58 6.84 -7.23 -4.97
CA ILE A 58 6.91 -8.68 -4.83
C ILE A 58 6.17 -9.38 -5.96
N THR A 59 6.80 -10.40 -6.54
CA THR A 59 6.21 -11.23 -7.58
C THR A 59 5.43 -12.39 -6.96
N LYS A 60 4.40 -12.88 -7.66
CA LYS A 60 3.65 -14.08 -7.21
C LYS A 60 4.55 -15.27 -6.90
N LYS A 61 5.62 -15.47 -7.68
CA LYS A 61 6.58 -16.56 -7.47
C LYS A 61 7.28 -16.50 -6.11
N GLN A 62 7.53 -15.30 -5.60
CA GLN A 62 8.23 -15.10 -4.33
C GLN A 62 7.38 -15.49 -3.10
N PHE A 63 6.04 -15.47 -3.21
CA PHE A 63 5.16 -15.82 -2.09
C PHE A 63 4.21 -16.98 -2.34
N ALA A 64 4.19 -17.58 -3.55
CA ALA A 64 3.25 -18.64 -3.92
C ALA A 64 3.26 -19.88 -3.01
N GLY A 65 4.42 -20.19 -2.39
CA GLY A 65 4.60 -21.31 -1.46
C GLY A 65 4.81 -20.90 0.00
N GLN A 66 4.78 -19.60 0.30
CA GLN A 66 5.08 -19.14 1.64
C GLN A 66 3.83 -19.17 2.51
N ARG A 67 3.86 -19.99 3.55
CA ARG A 67 2.82 -20.06 4.58
C ARG A 67 3.29 -19.57 5.94
N GLN A 68 4.58 -19.70 6.23
CA GLN A 68 5.15 -19.31 7.51
C GLN A 68 5.73 -17.89 7.43
N LEU A 69 5.43 -17.09 8.46
CA LEU A 69 5.99 -15.76 8.67
C LEU A 69 7.30 -15.88 9.45
N GLY A 70 8.33 -15.15 9.00
CA GLY A 70 9.64 -15.08 9.66
C GLY A 70 9.86 -13.74 10.35
N VAL A 71 10.73 -13.73 11.36
CA VAL A 71 11.23 -12.52 12.02
C VAL A 71 12.74 -12.44 11.81
N ASP A 72 13.22 -11.25 11.51
CA ASP A 72 14.63 -10.91 11.33
C ASP A 72 14.93 -9.57 12.04
N GLY A 73 16.19 -9.12 12.01
CA GLY A 73 16.66 -7.97 12.76
C GLY A 73 17.06 -8.34 14.19
N CYS A 74 16.82 -7.44 15.17
CA CYS A 74 17.30 -7.63 16.54
C CYS A 74 16.64 -8.81 17.28
N ALA A 75 15.52 -9.32 16.78
CA ALA A 75 14.79 -10.45 17.33
C ALA A 75 14.71 -11.64 16.35
N ALA A 76 15.73 -11.80 15.50
CA ALA A 76 15.82 -12.96 14.60
C ALA A 76 15.65 -14.28 15.36
N GLY A 77 14.89 -15.22 14.77
CA GLY A 77 14.54 -16.49 15.40
C GLY A 77 13.34 -16.44 16.35
N SER A 78 12.77 -15.24 16.60
CA SER A 78 11.51 -15.11 17.33
C SER A 78 10.34 -15.71 16.55
N ARG A 79 9.34 -16.19 17.28
CA ARG A 79 8.15 -16.82 16.70
C ARG A 79 6.95 -15.89 16.79
N ILE A 80 6.44 -15.45 15.64
CA ILE A 80 5.17 -14.71 15.55
C ILE A 80 4.05 -15.56 16.15
N PHE A 81 3.20 -14.97 16.99
CA PHE A 81 2.03 -15.67 17.54
C PHE A 81 0.73 -14.93 17.29
N THR A 82 0.77 -13.66 16.90
CA THR A 82 -0.42 -12.94 16.42
C THR A 82 -0.04 -11.93 15.36
N TYR A 83 -0.94 -11.75 14.39
CA TYR A 83 -0.82 -10.72 13.36
C TYR A 83 -2.19 -10.41 12.73
N GLN A 84 -2.26 -9.27 12.04
CA GLN A 84 -3.32 -8.91 11.12
C GLN A 84 -2.75 -8.70 9.72
N LEU A 85 -3.26 -9.43 8.73
CA LEU A 85 -2.98 -9.20 7.32
C LEU A 85 -4.04 -8.25 6.74
N GLN A 86 -3.59 -7.10 6.25
CA GLN A 86 -4.38 -6.18 5.45
C GLN A 86 -4.10 -6.46 3.97
N ILE A 87 -5.14 -6.61 3.16
CA ILE A 87 -5.05 -6.80 1.71
C ILE A 87 -5.90 -5.74 1.03
N THR A 88 -5.32 -5.01 0.08
CA THR A 88 -6.03 -4.07 -0.78
C THR A 88 -6.04 -4.60 -2.21
N HIS A 89 -7.23 -4.97 -2.69
CA HIS A 89 -7.47 -5.53 -4.02
C HIS A 89 -8.53 -4.71 -4.75
N ALA A 90 -8.20 -4.21 -5.94
CA ALA A 90 -9.11 -3.37 -6.75
C ALA A 90 -9.74 -2.21 -5.95
N GLY A 91 -8.94 -1.53 -5.12
CA GLY A 91 -9.35 -0.41 -4.27
C GLY A 91 -10.16 -0.78 -3.02
N LYS A 92 -10.41 -2.08 -2.77
CA LYS A 92 -11.11 -2.55 -1.57
C LYS A 92 -10.14 -3.19 -0.60
N THR A 93 -10.25 -2.83 0.67
CA THR A 93 -9.39 -3.34 1.74
C THR A 93 -10.13 -4.36 2.61
N ALA A 94 -9.51 -5.52 2.81
CA ALA A 94 -9.97 -6.56 3.73
C ALA A 94 -8.89 -6.82 4.80
N TYR A 95 -9.33 -7.25 5.98
CA TYR A 95 -8.47 -7.54 7.13
C TYR A 95 -8.67 -8.97 7.59
N TYR A 96 -7.57 -9.65 7.88
CA TYR A 96 -7.55 -11.03 8.32
C TYR A 96 -6.66 -11.13 9.56
N SER A 97 -7.19 -11.62 10.68
CA SER A 97 -6.39 -11.80 11.90
C SER A 97 -6.08 -13.28 12.11
N ALA A 98 -4.93 -13.57 12.72
CA ALA A 98 -4.56 -14.93 13.11
C ALA A 98 -3.73 -14.93 14.39
N GLU A 99 -3.94 -15.97 15.21
CA GLU A 99 -3.16 -16.28 16.40
C GLU A 99 -2.18 -17.43 16.10
N SER A 100 -1.32 -17.24 15.09
CA SER A 100 -0.25 -18.20 14.75
C SER A 100 0.88 -17.53 13.99
N ASN A 101 1.97 -18.27 13.70
CA ASN A 101 3.00 -17.85 12.74
C ASN A 101 2.68 -18.25 11.28
N MET A 102 1.49 -18.76 11.01
CA MET A 102 1.10 -19.34 9.73
C MET A 102 -0.04 -18.55 9.10
N LEU A 103 -0.01 -18.42 7.78
CA LEU A 103 -1.14 -17.97 6.97
C LEU A 103 -2.22 -19.06 6.93
N SER A 104 -3.47 -18.67 7.15
CA SER A 104 -4.61 -19.57 6.91
C SER A 104 -4.76 -19.87 5.42
N GLU A 105 -5.50 -20.93 5.09
CA GLU A 105 -5.74 -21.29 3.69
C GLU A 105 -6.47 -20.18 2.92
N ASP A 106 -7.44 -19.53 3.57
CA ASP A 106 -8.16 -18.38 3.01
C ASP A 106 -7.22 -17.20 2.73
N MET A 107 -6.31 -16.88 3.66
CA MET A 107 -5.32 -15.82 3.44
C MET A 107 -4.40 -16.15 2.26
N VAL A 108 -3.94 -17.41 2.16
CA VAL A 108 -3.12 -17.87 1.03
C VAL A 108 -3.90 -17.75 -0.29
N ALA A 109 -5.18 -18.14 -0.31
CA ALA A 109 -6.02 -18.01 -1.48
C ALA A 109 -6.20 -16.54 -1.91
N LYS A 110 -6.40 -15.64 -0.95
CA LYS A 110 -6.51 -14.19 -1.21
C LYS A 110 -5.21 -13.61 -1.74
N LEU A 111 -4.07 -13.93 -1.14
CA LEU A 111 -2.76 -13.50 -1.64
C LEU A 111 -2.51 -13.99 -3.08
N LYS A 112 -2.86 -15.24 -3.40
CA LYS A 112 -2.72 -15.78 -4.76
C LYS A 112 -3.61 -15.07 -5.79
N SER A 113 -4.76 -14.57 -5.36
CA SER A 113 -5.72 -13.84 -6.21
C SER A 113 -5.27 -12.42 -6.56
N LEU A 114 -4.30 -11.85 -5.84
CA LEU A 114 -3.82 -10.50 -6.11
C LEU A 114 -3.23 -10.38 -7.50
N VAL A 115 -3.44 -9.25 -8.14
CA VAL A 115 -2.91 -8.90 -9.47
C VAL A 115 -1.92 -7.75 -9.33
N GLN A 116 -1.24 -7.41 -10.42
CA GLN A 116 -0.28 -6.32 -10.44
C GLN A 116 -0.93 -5.01 -9.94
N GLY A 117 -0.23 -4.33 -9.04
CA GLY A 117 -0.69 -3.09 -8.40
C GLY A 117 -1.51 -3.28 -7.12
N ASP A 118 -1.98 -4.49 -6.82
CA ASP A 118 -2.59 -4.77 -5.52
C ASP A 118 -1.54 -4.74 -4.40
N THR A 119 -1.97 -4.46 -3.18
CA THR A 119 -1.07 -4.35 -2.03
C THR A 119 -1.50 -5.25 -0.87
N PHE A 120 -0.54 -5.58 -0.02
CA PHE A 120 -0.81 -6.20 1.26
C PHE A 120 0.23 -5.81 2.31
N GLN A 121 -0.16 -5.78 3.58
CA GLN A 121 0.71 -5.44 4.70
C GLN A 121 0.35 -6.25 5.94
N PHE A 122 1.35 -6.68 6.70
CA PHE A 122 1.17 -7.28 8.01
C PHE A 122 1.19 -6.20 9.10
N LYS A 123 0.20 -6.18 9.97
CA LYS A 123 0.02 -5.20 11.04
C LYS A 123 -0.20 -5.91 12.37
N LYS A 124 -0.02 -5.17 13.48
CA LYS A 124 -0.25 -5.67 14.85
C LYS A 124 0.46 -7.02 15.08
N ILE A 125 1.70 -7.11 14.65
CA ILE A 125 2.47 -8.36 14.66
C ILE A 125 3.18 -8.44 15.99
N GLN A 126 2.99 -9.55 16.71
CA GLN A 126 3.73 -9.83 17.93
C GLN A 126 4.41 -11.18 17.85
N ALA A 127 5.61 -11.25 18.41
CA ALA A 127 6.42 -12.46 18.44
C ALA A 127 6.96 -12.73 19.85
N TYR A 128 7.04 -14.02 20.19
CA TYR A 128 7.79 -14.47 21.36
C TYR A 128 9.27 -14.50 21.00
N LEU A 129 10.10 -13.88 21.84
CA LEU A 129 11.55 -14.03 21.78
C LEU A 129 11.94 -15.51 21.97
N PRO A 130 13.16 -15.91 21.58
CA PRO A 130 13.63 -17.29 21.74
C PRO A 130 13.58 -17.83 23.18
N ASN A 131 13.49 -16.96 24.19
CA ASN A 131 13.29 -17.34 25.59
C ASN A 131 11.86 -17.81 25.92
N GLY A 132 10.91 -17.66 24.97
CA GLY A 132 9.53 -18.14 25.06
C GLY A 132 8.62 -17.37 26.02
N LYS A 133 9.09 -16.27 26.63
CA LYS A 133 8.32 -15.49 27.62
C LYS A 133 8.13 -14.06 27.19
N ASP A 134 9.20 -13.45 26.68
CA ASP A 134 9.17 -12.05 26.32
C ASP A 134 8.51 -11.87 24.96
N VAL A 135 7.70 -10.83 24.86
CA VAL A 135 6.98 -10.45 23.64
C VAL A 135 7.59 -9.18 23.09
N VAL A 136 7.78 -9.14 21.78
CA VAL A 136 8.19 -7.94 21.05
C VAL A 136 7.21 -7.65 19.93
N ASP A 137 7.01 -6.36 19.67
CA ASP A 137 6.34 -5.91 18.48
C ASP A 137 7.27 -6.09 17.27
N VAL A 138 6.69 -6.55 16.17
CA VAL A 138 7.41 -6.78 14.92
C VAL A 138 6.89 -5.79 13.87
N HIS A 139 7.81 -5.09 13.23
CA HIS A 139 7.47 -4.14 12.18
C HIS A 139 7.35 -4.82 10.81
N SER A 140 6.50 -4.30 9.93
CA SER A 140 6.48 -4.71 8.53
C SER A 140 6.21 -3.53 7.60
N ARG A 141 6.55 -3.70 6.32
CA ARG A 141 6.22 -2.75 5.27
C ARG A 141 5.17 -3.32 4.32
N GLU A 142 4.52 -2.42 3.61
CA GLU A 142 3.60 -2.78 2.54
C GLU A 142 4.37 -3.48 1.41
N PHE A 143 3.72 -4.48 0.83
CA PHE A 143 4.14 -5.17 -0.37
C PHE A 143 3.24 -4.76 -1.53
N VAL A 144 3.84 -4.51 -2.70
CA VAL A 144 3.12 -4.20 -3.94
C VAL A 144 3.35 -5.34 -4.92
N VAL A 145 2.28 -5.93 -5.45
CA VAL A 145 2.40 -7.04 -6.40
C VAL A 145 2.85 -6.51 -7.75
N VAL A 146 3.92 -7.10 -8.29
CA VAL A 146 4.48 -6.80 -9.62
C VAL A 146 4.58 -8.03 -10.51
#